data_AF-A0A562ZMC9-F1
#
_entry.id   AF-A0A562ZMC9-F1
#
_cell.length_a   1.000
_cell.length_b   1.000
_cell.length_c   1.000
_cell.angle_alpha   90.00
_cell.angle_beta   90.00
_cell.angle_gamma   90.00
#
_symmetry.space_group_name_H-M   'P 1'
#
loop_
_entity.id
_entity.type
_entity.pdbx_description
1 polymer ?
#
loop_
_entity_poly.entity_id
_entity_poly.type
_entity_poly.pdbx_seq_one_letter_code
_entity_poly.pdbx_strand_id
1 'polypeptide(L)'
;MLNIRMILELIAYSTLLANETLVKQRIENDRTQGNQAKDIEQMTRAESVLKKVERANPQFFPVPLATAKVENGELHIADWDHRGQAFSKAEWLELYQFVNDQLHVRNPFSPSPPLTSRRTIREWADQLHNFLLLHRITLLGGESAVVQLGGLDGKTKATFKHVGPPDRMEFEWGR
;
A
#
# COMPACT_ATOMS: atom_id res chain seq x y z
N MET A 1 9.80 -8.36 13.56
CA MET A 1 10.46 -7.77 12.36
C MET A 1 10.15 -8.54 11.09
N LEU A 2 10.36 -9.87 11.04
CA LEU A 2 10.08 -10.66 9.83
C LEU A 2 8.63 -10.55 9.32
N ASN A 3 7.63 -10.64 10.21
CA ASN A 3 6.21 -10.51 9.81
C ASN A 3 5.89 -9.15 9.19
N ILE A 4 6.48 -8.07 9.70
CA ILE A 4 6.30 -6.71 9.15
C ILE A 4 6.87 -6.66 7.74
N ARG A 5 8.08 -7.21 7.53
CA ARG A 5 8.67 -7.31 6.18
C ARG A 5 7.76 -8.07 5.22
N MET A 6 7.24 -9.22 5.65
CA MET A 6 6.35 -10.04 4.83
C MET A 6 5.09 -9.27 4.44
N ILE A 7 4.47 -8.53 5.36
CA ILE A 7 3.30 -7.67 5.06
C ILE A 7 3.66 -6.61 4.03
N LEU A 8 4.80 -5.91 4.20
CA LEU A 8 5.24 -4.89 3.25
C LEU A 8 5.49 -5.47 1.86
N GLU A 9 6.15 -6.63 1.78
CA GLU A 9 6.39 -7.34 0.53
C GLU A 9 5.08 -7.77 -0.14
N LEU A 10 4.12 -8.30 0.62
CA LEU A 10 2.79 -8.63 0.12
C LEU A 10 2.08 -7.39 -0.46
N ILE A 11 2.11 -6.26 0.25
CA ILE A 11 1.54 -5.00 -0.27
C ILE A 11 2.18 -4.65 -1.63
N ALA A 12 3.50 -4.72 -1.74
CA ALA A 12 4.21 -4.39 -2.98
C ALA A 12 3.89 -5.35 -4.13
N TYR A 13 3.86 -6.66 -3.87
CA TYR A 13 3.57 -7.66 -4.90
C TYR A 13 2.09 -7.71 -5.30
N SER A 14 1.16 -7.57 -4.35
CA SER A 14 -0.28 -7.45 -4.68
C SER A 14 -0.54 -6.22 -5.54
N THR A 15 0.14 -5.12 -5.23
CA THR A 15 0.09 -3.89 -6.03
C THR A 15 0.65 -4.08 -7.44
N LEU A 16 1.75 -4.83 -7.58
CA LEU A 16 2.30 -5.18 -8.89
C LEU A 16 1.33 -6.03 -9.70
N LEU A 17 0.73 -7.04 -9.10
CA LEU A 17 -0.26 -7.91 -9.74
C LEU A 17 -1.47 -7.10 -10.22
N ALA A 18 -1.97 -6.17 -9.39
CA ALA A 18 -3.08 -5.29 -9.77
C ALA A 18 -2.75 -4.36 -10.95
N ASN A 19 -1.48 -4.06 -11.19
CA ASN A 19 -1.00 -3.15 -12.24
C ASN A 19 -0.17 -3.87 -13.32
N GLU A 20 -0.22 -5.21 -13.39
CA GLU A 20 0.71 -6.01 -14.19
C GLU A 20 0.69 -5.61 -15.67
N THR A 21 -0.51 -5.42 -16.23
CA THR A 21 -0.69 -5.04 -17.63
C THR A 21 -0.03 -3.71 -17.96
N LEU A 22 -0.25 -2.68 -17.12
CA LEU A 22 0.38 -1.36 -17.31
C LEU A 22 1.90 -1.42 -17.15
N VAL A 23 2.37 -2.18 -16.17
CA VAL A 23 3.81 -2.34 -15.94
C VAL A 23 4.48 -3.04 -17.12
N LYS A 24 3.89 -4.10 -17.67
CA LYS A 24 4.39 -4.81 -18.86
C LYS A 24 4.41 -3.90 -20.09
N GLN A 25 3.33 -3.18 -20.35
CA GLN A 25 3.29 -2.18 -21.43
C GLN A 25 4.37 -1.13 -21.27
N ARG A 26 4.59 -0.66 -20.04
CA ARG A 26 5.64 0.33 -19.77
C ARG A 26 7.05 -0.25 -19.97
N ILE A 27 7.30 -1.50 -19.58
CA ILE A 27 8.59 -2.18 -19.85
C ILE A 27 8.86 -2.24 -21.34
N GLU A 28 7.85 -2.59 -22.15
CA GLU A 28 7.99 -2.68 -23.60
C GLU A 28 8.27 -1.30 -24.22
N ASN A 29 7.56 -0.26 -23.78
CA ASN A 29 7.82 1.12 -24.21
C ASN A 29 9.24 1.58 -23.82
N ASP A 30 9.69 1.26 -22.61
CA ASP A 30 11.05 1.59 -22.16
C ASP A 30 12.10 0.88 -23.06
N ARG A 31 11.87 -0.38 -23.47
CA ARG A 31 12.75 -1.14 -24.37
C ARG A 31 12.82 -0.54 -25.77
N THR A 32 11.67 -0.20 -26.36
CA THR A 32 11.61 0.42 -27.70
C THR A 32 12.33 1.77 -27.73
N GLN A 33 12.40 2.47 -26.60
CA GLN A 33 13.15 3.72 -26.43
C GLN A 33 14.65 3.51 -26.15
N GLY A 34 15.14 2.27 -26.16
CA GLY A 34 16.55 1.95 -25.92
C GLY A 34 16.96 1.98 -24.44
N ASN A 35 16.01 2.08 -23.51
CA ASN A 35 16.32 2.02 -22.08
C ASN A 35 16.48 0.57 -21.62
N GLN A 36 17.45 0.32 -20.74
CA GLN A 36 17.55 -0.98 -20.06
C GLN A 36 16.40 -1.13 -19.06
N ALA A 37 15.40 -1.94 -19.41
CA ALA A 37 14.28 -2.27 -18.54
C ALA A 37 14.43 -3.68 -17.97
N LYS A 38 14.47 -3.80 -16.63
CA LYS A 38 14.37 -5.10 -15.96
C LYS A 38 12.96 -5.65 -16.06
N ASP A 39 12.87 -6.95 -16.34
CA ASP A 39 11.62 -7.70 -16.29
C ASP A 39 11.08 -7.81 -14.87
N ILE A 40 9.77 -8.04 -14.77
CA ILE A 40 9.07 -8.27 -13.49
C ILE A 40 9.72 -9.43 -12.72
N GLU A 41 10.08 -10.51 -13.41
CA GLU A 41 10.70 -11.72 -12.84
C GLU A 41 12.07 -11.44 -12.19
N GLN A 42 12.75 -10.39 -12.61
CA GLN A 42 14.06 -9.99 -12.09
C GLN A 42 13.95 -9.04 -10.89
N MET A 43 12.74 -8.68 -10.47
CA MET A 43 12.49 -7.75 -9.36
C MET A 43 12.45 -8.50 -8.02
N THR A 44 13.59 -8.51 -7.32
CA THR A 44 13.76 -9.23 -6.04
C THR A 44 13.58 -8.35 -4.80
N ARG A 45 13.50 -7.02 -4.96
CA ARG A 45 13.35 -6.05 -3.86
C ARG A 45 12.00 -5.34 -3.99
N ALA A 46 11.19 -5.36 -2.93
CA ALA A 46 9.87 -4.73 -2.93
C ALA A 46 9.92 -3.22 -3.21
N GLU A 47 10.96 -2.52 -2.78
CA GLU A 47 11.20 -1.12 -3.15
C GLU A 47 11.29 -0.93 -4.68
N SER A 48 12.02 -1.81 -5.37
CA SER A 48 12.16 -1.76 -6.83
C SER A 48 10.83 -2.01 -7.53
N VAL A 49 10.02 -2.91 -6.97
CA VAL A 49 8.66 -3.20 -7.45
C VAL A 49 7.79 -1.94 -7.38
N LEU A 50 7.71 -1.29 -6.21
CA LEU A 50 6.89 -0.08 -6.05
C LEU A 50 7.33 1.04 -6.99
N LYS A 51 8.64 1.26 -7.17
CA LYS A 51 9.16 2.26 -8.12
C LYS A 51 8.77 1.96 -9.56
N LYS A 52 8.71 0.69 -9.95
CA LYS A 52 8.29 0.32 -11.30
C LYS A 52 6.79 0.52 -11.48
N VAL A 53 5.98 0.09 -10.52
CA VAL A 53 4.53 0.31 -10.54
C VAL A 53 4.21 1.80 -10.61
N GLU A 54 4.88 2.62 -9.81
CA GLU A 54 4.70 4.08 -9.81
C GLU A 54 4.90 4.73 -11.18
N ARG A 55 5.90 4.28 -11.93
CA ARG A 55 6.17 4.80 -13.28
C ARG A 55 5.06 4.44 -14.28
N ALA A 56 4.35 3.35 -14.04
CA ALA A 56 3.26 2.89 -14.89
C ALA A 56 1.91 3.49 -14.45
N ASN A 57 1.69 3.61 -13.14
CA ASN A 57 0.50 4.18 -12.53
C ASN A 57 0.91 5.00 -11.30
N PRO A 58 0.94 6.34 -11.36
CA PRO A 58 1.31 7.18 -10.21
C PRO A 58 0.32 7.11 -9.03
N GLN A 59 -0.94 6.74 -9.28
CA GLN A 59 -2.02 6.69 -8.27
C GLN A 59 -2.24 5.27 -7.71
N PHE A 60 -1.26 4.38 -7.92
CA PHE A 60 -1.36 2.98 -7.57
C PHE A 60 -1.39 2.68 -6.07
N PHE A 61 -0.76 3.53 -5.27
CA PHE A 61 -0.52 3.22 -3.85
C PHE A 61 -1.83 3.44 -3.08
N PRO A 62 -2.28 2.46 -2.26
CA PRO A 62 -3.52 2.59 -1.53
C PRO A 62 -3.53 3.83 -0.62
N VAL A 63 -4.70 4.45 -0.51
CA VAL A 63 -4.93 5.60 0.36
C VAL A 63 -5.78 5.12 1.54
N PRO A 64 -5.27 5.11 2.78
CA PRO A 64 -6.06 4.81 3.97
C PRO A 64 -7.30 5.70 4.05
N LEU A 65 -8.41 5.17 4.54
CA LEU A 65 -9.65 5.93 4.74
C LEU A 65 -10.09 5.89 6.20
N ALA A 66 -10.89 6.89 6.60
CA ALA A 66 -11.54 6.88 7.91
C ALA A 66 -12.88 6.19 7.81
N THR A 67 -13.20 5.45 8.86
CA THR A 67 -14.61 5.22 9.17
C THR A 67 -15.22 6.57 9.54
N ALA A 68 -16.07 7.14 8.70
CA ALA A 68 -17.03 8.11 9.22
C ALA A 68 -18.16 7.32 9.91
N LYS A 69 -18.82 7.99 10.85
CA LYS A 69 -19.86 7.38 11.67
C LYS A 69 -20.91 6.70 10.79
N VAL A 70 -21.41 5.56 11.25
CA VAL A 70 -22.64 4.97 10.72
C VAL A 70 -23.77 5.84 11.23
N GLU A 71 -24.37 6.64 10.36
CA GLU A 71 -25.61 7.36 10.66
C GLU A 71 -26.71 6.68 9.81
N ASN A 72 -27.80 6.25 10.46
CA ASN A 72 -28.93 5.56 9.82
C ASN A 72 -28.60 4.26 9.04
N GLY A 73 -27.50 3.58 9.37
CA GLY A 73 -27.10 2.33 8.70
C GLY A 73 -26.31 2.54 7.41
N GLU A 74 -26.05 3.80 7.03
CA GLU A 74 -25.17 4.13 5.92
C GLU A 74 -23.77 4.46 6.46
N LEU A 75 -22.76 3.75 5.94
CA LEU A 75 -21.36 4.08 6.20
C LEU A 75 -21.01 5.30 5.36
N HIS A 76 -21.02 6.48 5.97
CA HIS A 76 -20.39 7.64 5.36
C HIS A 76 -18.89 7.41 5.36
N ILE A 77 -18.25 7.51 4.19
CA ILE A 77 -16.79 7.50 4.06
C ILE A 77 -16.43 8.92 3.65
N ALA A 78 -15.85 9.68 4.57
CA ALA A 78 -15.27 10.97 4.25
C ALA A 78 -13.80 10.76 3.87
N ASP A 79 -13.28 11.56 2.94
CA ASP A 79 -11.84 11.75 2.82
C ASP A 79 -11.33 12.18 4.20
N TRP A 80 -10.45 11.37 4.78
CA TRP A 80 -9.94 11.61 6.12
C TRP A 80 -9.04 12.86 6.04
N ASP A 81 -9.35 13.90 6.82
CA ASP A 81 -8.34 14.89 7.24
C ASP A 81 -7.31 14.15 8.10
N HIS A 82 -6.33 13.55 7.45
CA HIS A 82 -5.39 12.67 8.11
C HIS A 82 -4.52 13.38 9.14
N ARG A 83 -4.52 14.72 9.27
CA ARG A 83 -3.61 15.47 10.15
C ARG A 83 -2.15 14.94 10.14
N GLY A 84 -1.69 14.39 9.02
CA GLY A 84 -0.38 13.75 8.87
C GLY A 84 -0.20 12.32 9.43
N GLN A 85 -1.26 11.57 9.70
CA GLN A 85 -1.21 10.24 10.34
C GLN A 85 -1.51 9.05 9.41
N ALA A 86 -1.74 9.26 8.11
CA ALA A 86 -1.95 8.15 7.18
C ALA A 86 -0.63 7.53 6.74
N PHE A 87 -0.54 6.21 6.85
CA PHE A 87 0.58 5.42 6.35
C PHE A 87 0.79 5.63 4.85
N SER A 88 1.75 6.47 4.50
CA SER A 88 2.04 6.84 3.12
C SER A 88 3.09 5.91 2.49
N LYS A 89 3.26 5.99 1.16
CA LYS A 89 4.34 5.29 0.45
C LYS A 89 5.74 5.64 1.00
N ALA A 90 5.95 6.89 1.41
CA ALA A 90 7.22 7.32 2.00
C ALA A 90 7.48 6.61 3.34
N GLU A 91 6.43 6.47 4.16
CA GLU A 91 6.50 5.76 5.43
C GLU A 91 6.62 4.24 5.24
N TRP A 92 5.99 3.68 4.19
CA TRP A 92 6.23 2.31 3.75
C TRP A 92 7.71 2.08 3.46
N LEU A 93 8.35 2.99 2.71
CA LEU A 93 9.76 2.87 2.32
C LEU A 93 10.68 2.96 3.53
N GLU A 94 10.43 3.92 4.40
CA GLU A 94 11.15 4.09 5.66
C GLU A 94 11.08 2.82 6.52
N LEU A 95 9.87 2.29 6.72
CA LEU A 95 9.68 1.08 7.52
C LEU A 95 10.34 -0.14 6.85
N TYR A 96 10.24 -0.27 5.53
CA TYR A 96 10.88 -1.35 4.77
C TYR A 96 12.41 -1.32 4.94
N GLN A 97 13.04 -0.15 4.79
CA GLN A 97 14.48 0.01 5.00
C GLN A 97 14.89 -0.31 6.43
N PHE A 98 14.15 0.22 7.42
CA PHE A 98 14.41 -0.06 8.83
C PHE A 98 14.34 -1.56 9.14
N VAL A 99 13.30 -2.26 8.66
CA VAL A 99 13.16 -3.70 8.89
C VAL A 99 14.23 -4.49 8.13
N ASN A 100 14.59 -4.08 6.92
CA ASN A 100 15.66 -4.69 6.14
C ASN A 100 17.00 -4.61 6.87
N ASP A 101 17.35 -3.44 7.42
CA ASP A 101 18.61 -3.22 8.12
C ASP A 101 18.67 -3.98 9.45
N GLN A 102 17.53 -4.14 10.12
CA GLN A 102 17.41 -4.94 11.35
C GLN A 102 17.53 -6.44 11.12
N LEU A 103 17.15 -6.93 9.94
CA LEU A 103 17.24 -8.35 9.58
C LEU A 103 18.64 -8.73 9.10
N HIS A 104 19.47 -7.76 8.70
CA HIS A 104 20.87 -8.02 8.40
C HIS A 104 21.65 -8.26 9.69
N VAL A 105 22.38 -9.38 9.74
CA VAL A 105 23.32 -9.65 10.83
C VAL A 105 24.42 -8.61 10.77
N ARG A 106 24.43 -7.70 11.76
CA ARG A 106 25.51 -6.73 11.89
C ARG A 106 26.76 -7.41 12.42
N ASN A 107 27.92 -6.97 11.93
CA ASN A 107 29.20 -7.42 12.45
C ASN A 107 29.30 -7.00 13.94
N PRO A 108 29.38 -7.97 14.88
CA PRO A 108 29.42 -7.68 16.32
C PRO A 108 30.68 -6.92 16.75
N PHE A 109 31.73 -6.89 15.92
CA PHE A 109 32.97 -6.18 16.18
C PHE A 109 33.01 -4.78 15.54
N SER A 110 31.96 -4.38 14.81
CA SER A 110 31.89 -3.04 14.23
C SER A 110 31.34 -2.03 15.24
N PRO A 111 31.89 -0.80 15.33
CA PRO A 111 31.38 0.25 16.22
C PRO A 111 30.08 0.91 15.69
N SER A 112 29.24 0.15 14.98
CA SER A 112 28.07 0.69 14.29
C SER A 112 27.03 1.20 15.29
N PRO A 113 26.51 2.44 15.13
CA PRO A 113 25.51 2.99 16.04
C PRO A 113 24.23 2.15 15.99
N PRO A 114 23.47 2.05 17.09
CA PRO A 114 22.19 1.33 17.11
C PRO A 114 21.28 1.82 15.98
N LEU A 115 20.59 0.89 15.32
CA LEU A 115 19.56 1.23 14.36
C LEU A 115 18.39 1.86 15.12
N THR A 116 18.05 3.09 14.76
CA THR A 116 16.94 3.84 15.36
C THR A 116 15.78 3.94 14.38
N SER A 117 14.57 4.05 14.91
CA SER A 117 13.37 4.37 14.14
C SER A 117 12.65 5.52 14.83
N ARG A 118 11.97 6.37 14.06
CA ARG A 118 11.19 7.48 14.62
C ARG A 118 9.91 7.04 15.34
N ARG A 119 9.51 5.78 15.13
CA ARG A 119 8.35 5.15 15.76
C ARG A 119 8.76 3.82 16.37
N THR A 120 8.10 3.45 17.45
CA THR A 120 8.17 2.11 18.01
C THR A 120 7.58 1.09 17.03
N ILE A 121 7.95 -0.19 17.20
CA ILE A 121 7.38 -1.28 16.40
C ILE A 121 5.86 -1.37 16.55
N ARG A 122 5.34 -1.06 17.74
CA ARG A 122 3.90 -1.03 18.01
C ARG A 122 3.21 0.05 17.18
N GLU A 123 3.73 1.28 17.20
CA GLU A 123 3.16 2.38 16.40
C GLU A 123 3.21 2.07 14.91
N TRP A 124 4.27 1.42 14.43
CA TRP A 124 4.33 0.95 13.04
C TRP A 124 3.28 -0.13 12.72
N ALA A 125 3.07 -1.07 13.63
CA ALA A 125 2.06 -2.10 13.47
C ALA A 125 0.64 -1.49 13.46
N ASP A 126 0.36 -0.52 14.32
CA ASP A 126 -0.93 0.18 14.37
C ASP A 126 -1.19 0.95 13.08
N GLN A 127 -0.16 1.62 12.55
CA GLN A 127 -0.23 2.32 11.25
C GLN A 127 -0.51 1.37 10.09
N LEU A 128 0.22 0.24 10.02
CA LEU A 128 -0.02 -0.79 9.00
C LEU A 128 -1.41 -1.43 9.13
N HIS A 129 -1.85 -1.69 10.36
CA HIS A 129 -3.18 -2.24 10.61
C HIS A 129 -4.26 -1.30 10.09
N ASN A 130 -4.20 -0.01 10.46
CA ASN A 130 -5.17 0.98 10.01
C ASN A 130 -5.15 1.18 8.49
N PHE A 131 -3.96 1.16 7.88
CA PHE A 131 -3.79 1.18 6.42
C PHE A 131 -4.49 0.01 5.74
N LEU A 132 -4.34 -1.21 6.27
CA LEU A 132 -4.95 -2.41 5.68
C LEU A 132 -6.46 -2.50 5.98
N LEU A 133 -6.90 -2.00 7.13
CA LEU A 133 -8.28 -2.13 7.61
C LEU A 133 -9.29 -1.49 6.66
N LEU A 134 -9.03 -0.26 6.22
CA LEU A 134 -9.92 0.46 5.33
C LEU A 134 -9.07 1.38 4.42
N HIS A 135 -9.11 1.11 3.12
CA HIS A 135 -8.34 1.87 2.15
C HIS A 135 -9.04 1.96 0.80
N ARG A 136 -8.72 3.03 0.06
CA ARG A 136 -9.09 3.22 -1.33
C ARG A 136 -7.94 2.76 -2.22
N ILE A 137 -8.29 2.05 -3.29
CA ILE A 137 -7.39 1.73 -4.40
C ILE A 137 -7.89 2.40 -5.67
N THR A 138 -6.95 2.76 -6.55
CA THR A 138 -7.25 3.27 -7.89
C THR A 138 -7.16 2.11 -8.89
N LEU A 139 -8.22 1.89 -9.63
CA LEU A 139 -8.31 0.87 -10.67
C LEU A 139 -7.85 1.42 -12.02
N LEU A 140 -7.61 0.51 -12.96
CA LEU A 140 -7.32 0.85 -14.35
C LEU A 140 -8.51 1.62 -14.94
N GLY A 141 -8.25 2.81 -15.50
CA GLY A 141 -9.29 3.69 -16.04
C GLY A 141 -9.66 4.88 -15.14
N GLY A 142 -9.04 5.02 -13.96
CA GLY A 142 -9.28 6.15 -13.04
C GLY A 142 -10.45 5.95 -12.09
N GLU A 143 -11.09 4.79 -12.18
CA GLU A 143 -12.09 4.31 -11.21
C GLU A 143 -11.44 4.06 -9.85
N SER A 144 -12.25 4.10 -8.78
CA SER A 144 -11.79 3.80 -7.43
C SER A 144 -12.55 2.61 -6.84
N ALA A 145 -11.92 1.93 -5.90
CA ALA A 145 -12.62 0.97 -5.05
C ALA A 145 -12.22 1.16 -3.59
N VAL A 146 -13.19 0.94 -2.71
CA VAL A 146 -12.96 0.86 -1.28
C VAL A 146 -12.82 -0.61 -0.88
N VAL A 147 -11.76 -0.90 -0.15
CA VAL A 147 -11.47 -2.20 0.44
C VAL A 147 -11.57 -2.05 1.96
N GLN A 148 -12.45 -2.84 2.55
CA GLN A 148 -12.56 -2.99 4.00
C GLN A 148 -12.19 -4.41 4.38
N LEU A 149 -11.25 -4.58 5.32
CA LEU A 149 -10.89 -5.86 5.90
C LEU A 149 -11.53 -6.01 7.28
N GLY A 150 -12.36 -7.04 7.43
CA GLY A 150 -13.04 -7.36 8.70
C GLY A 150 -14.47 -6.83 8.78
N GLY A 151 -15.37 -7.68 9.26
CA GLY A 151 -16.72 -7.28 9.67
C GLY A 151 -16.79 -6.95 11.17
N LEU A 152 -17.87 -6.27 11.59
CA LEU A 152 -18.22 -6.08 13.02
C LEU A 152 -18.32 -7.40 13.81
N ASP A 153 -18.36 -8.55 13.12
CA ASP A 153 -18.47 -9.92 13.65
C ASP A 153 -17.10 -10.60 13.88
N GLY A 154 -15.97 -9.92 13.64
CA GLY A 154 -14.63 -10.47 13.83
C GLY A 154 -14.20 -11.47 12.74
N LYS A 155 -15.00 -11.63 11.67
CA LYS A 155 -14.61 -12.43 10.50
C LYS A 155 -13.91 -11.54 9.49
N THR A 156 -12.81 -12.03 8.92
CA THR A 156 -12.15 -11.38 7.79
C THR A 156 -13.05 -11.46 6.57
N LYS A 157 -13.80 -10.39 6.32
CA LYS A 157 -14.53 -10.15 5.06
C LYS A 157 -13.79 -9.05 4.33
N ALA A 158 -13.50 -9.28 3.05
CA ALA A 158 -13.07 -8.22 2.16
C ALA A 158 -14.32 -7.73 1.41
N THR A 159 -14.76 -6.52 1.72
CA THR A 159 -15.83 -5.88 0.95
C THR A 159 -15.20 -4.97 -0.08
N PHE A 160 -15.50 -5.23 -1.35
CA PHE A 160 -15.09 -4.40 -2.48
C PHE A 160 -16.31 -3.62 -2.96
N LYS A 161 -16.22 -2.30 -2.95
CA LYS A 161 -17.24 -1.44 -3.54
C LYS A 161 -16.60 -0.58 -4.60
N HIS A 162 -17.04 -0.75 -5.84
CA HIS A 162 -16.69 0.15 -6.92
C HIS A 162 -17.34 1.51 -6.65
N VAL A 163 -16.52 2.54 -6.71
CA VAL A 163 -16.91 3.93 -6.57
C VAL A 163 -16.50 4.60 -7.87
N GLY A 164 -17.34 5.49 -8.39
CA GLY A 164 -17.05 6.26 -9.59
C GLY A 164 -15.75 7.07 -9.49
N PRO A 165 -15.48 7.96 -10.46
CA PRO A 165 -14.29 8.80 -10.40
C PRO A 165 -14.26 9.58 -9.07
N PRO A 166 -13.06 9.85 -8.51
CA PRO A 166 -12.87 10.26 -7.11
C PRO A 166 -13.58 11.57 -6.72
N ASP A 167 -14.05 12.34 -7.69
CA ASP A 167 -14.83 13.58 -7.56
C ASP A 167 -16.36 13.35 -7.44
N ARG A 168 -16.87 12.13 -7.63
CA ARG A 168 -18.29 11.76 -7.50
C ARG A 168 -18.45 10.42 -6.77
N MET A 169 -18.30 10.44 -5.45
CA MET A 169 -18.58 9.27 -4.61
C MET A 169 -20.01 9.31 -4.08
N GLU A 170 -20.94 8.62 -4.76
CA GLU A 170 -22.27 8.29 -4.22
C GLU A 170 -22.34 6.77 -3.99
N PHE A 171 -22.88 6.35 -2.84
CA PHE A 171 -22.80 4.98 -2.37
C PHE A 171 -24.19 4.42 -2.06
N GLU A 172 -24.77 3.61 -2.95
CA GLU A 172 -25.98 2.82 -2.64
C GLU A 172 -25.60 1.48 -1.99
N TRP A 173 -26.21 1.13 -0.86
CA TRP A 173 -25.99 -0.15 -0.19
C TRP A 173 -27.18 -1.09 -0.45
N GLY A 174 -26.90 -2.25 -1.05
CA GLY A 174 -27.88 -3.32 -1.20
C GLY A 174 -28.21 -3.92 0.18
N ARG A 175 -29.52 -4.00 0.46
CA ARG A 175 -30.12 -4.50 1.71
C ARG A 175 -29.76 -5.96 2.02
#